data_AF-A0A534M2J9-F1
#
_entry.id   AF-A0A534M2J9-F1
#
_cell.length_a   1.000
_cell.length_b   1.000
_cell.length_c   1.000
_cell.angle_alpha   90.00
_cell.angle_beta   90.00
_cell.angle_gamma   90.00
#
_symmetry.space_group_name_H-M   'P 1'
#
loop_
_entity.id
_entity.type
_entity.pdbx_description
1 polymer ?
#
loop_
_entity_poly.entity_id
_entity_poly.type
_entity_poly.pdbx_seq_one_letter_code
_entity_poly.pdbx_strand_id
1 'polypeptide(L)'
;MKMKKPESPSRTETPTLTREQIDLTRKLVFASSREPLLPTGTITPCQVCGGEMVTTNNLKKAIAVPMGLVILVGLPGAQCTRCRSVAYDAGALAMILEHSGSEIVADYETRVTRASGNTLGTYFKADLSRVLRLSGKEKLHWKVLDEDRALLEVER
;
A
#
# COMPACT_ATOMS: atom_id res chain seq x y z
N MET A 1 42.97 14.45 -11.87
CA MET A 1 41.64 14.93 -11.43
C MET A 1 40.99 13.82 -10.60
N LYS A 2 40.64 14.08 -9.34
CA LYS A 2 39.96 13.10 -8.46
C LYS A 2 38.47 13.08 -8.80
N MET A 3 37.96 11.97 -9.32
CA MET A 3 36.52 11.81 -9.55
C MET A 3 35.80 11.63 -8.21
N LYS A 4 34.81 12.49 -7.95
CA LYS A 4 33.89 12.38 -6.80
C LYS A 4 33.06 11.11 -6.93
N LYS A 5 33.00 10.33 -5.85
CA LYS A 5 32.13 9.17 -5.68
C LYS A 5 30.67 9.61 -5.84
N PRO A 6 29.81 8.91 -6.61
CA PRO A 6 28.40 9.25 -6.68
C PRO A 6 27.74 9.00 -5.32
N GLU A 7 27.11 10.04 -4.78
CA GLU A 7 26.24 9.96 -3.61
C GLU A 7 25.15 8.93 -3.86
N SER A 8 25.03 7.98 -2.94
CA SER A 8 23.94 7.02 -2.87
C SER A 8 22.59 7.75 -2.79
N PRO A 9 21.52 7.27 -3.47
CA PRO A 9 20.21 7.88 -3.38
C PRO A 9 19.77 7.92 -1.91
N SER A 10 19.39 9.12 -1.45
CA SER A 10 18.91 9.35 -0.09
C SER A 10 17.77 8.38 0.19
N ARG A 11 17.86 7.70 1.33
CA ARG A 11 16.76 6.90 1.87
C ARG A 11 15.52 7.79 1.89
N THR A 12 14.54 7.50 1.04
CA THR A 12 13.21 8.08 1.19
C THR A 12 12.69 7.53 2.51
N GLU A 13 12.80 8.32 3.58
CA GLU A 13 12.24 7.97 4.87
C GLU A 13 10.74 7.79 4.67
N THR A 14 10.28 6.53 4.64
CA THR A 14 8.86 6.22 4.69
C THR A 14 8.35 6.84 5.98
N PRO A 15 7.37 7.78 5.95
CA PRO A 15 6.92 8.44 7.15
C PRO A 15 6.31 7.41 8.09
N THR A 16 7.02 7.08 9.17
CA THR A 16 6.54 6.18 10.21
C THR A 16 5.58 6.97 11.08
N LEU A 17 4.28 6.77 10.90
CA LEU A 17 3.26 7.35 11.78
C LEU A 17 3.48 6.83 13.20
N THR A 18 3.55 7.73 14.19
CA THR A 18 3.66 7.32 15.59
C THR A 18 2.35 6.68 16.05
N ARG A 19 2.40 5.78 17.06
CA ARG A 19 1.18 5.17 17.63
C ARG A 19 0.13 6.21 18.04
N GLU A 20 0.59 7.34 18.59
CA GLU A 20 -0.27 8.46 18.96
C GLU A 20 -0.97 9.09 17.74
N GLN A 21 -0.26 9.26 16.62
CA GLN A 21 -0.85 9.74 15.36
C GLN A 21 -1.86 8.74 14.79
N ILE A 22 -1.59 7.43 14.91
CA ILE A 22 -2.52 6.38 14.49
C ILE A 22 -3.79 6.43 15.35
N ASP A 23 -3.66 6.54 16.67
CA ASP A 23 -4.82 6.57 17.57
C ASP A 23 -5.61 7.88 17.47
N LEU A 24 -4.95 9.00 17.21
CA LEU A 24 -5.61 10.27 16.92
C LEU A 24 -6.37 10.20 15.59
N THR A 25 -5.76 9.60 14.56
CA THR A 25 -6.41 9.35 13.27
C THR A 25 -7.60 8.41 13.43
N ARG A 26 -7.48 7.33 14.20
CA ARG A 26 -8.59 6.44 14.54
C ARG A 26 -9.73 7.21 15.17
N LYS A 27 -9.47 8.00 16.21
CA LYS A 27 -10.49 8.81 16.91
C LYS A 27 -11.19 9.78 15.96
N LEU A 28 -10.45 10.45 15.08
CA LEU A 28 -11.01 11.37 14.09
C LEU A 28 -11.89 10.64 13.06
N VAL A 29 -11.43 9.47 12.58
CA VAL A 29 -12.20 8.63 11.65
C VAL A 29 -13.48 8.13 12.32
N PHE A 30 -13.42 7.61 13.55
CA PHE A 30 -14.60 7.18 14.32
C PHE A 30 -15.56 8.34 14.63
N ALA A 31 -15.05 9.56 14.83
CA ALA A 31 -15.89 10.75 15.00
C ALA A 31 -16.58 11.14 13.68
N SER A 32 -15.89 10.99 12.54
CA SER A 32 -16.39 11.32 11.20
C SER A 32 -17.32 10.26 10.58
N SER A 33 -17.37 9.03 11.12
CA SER A 33 -18.28 7.97 10.66
C SER A 33 -19.77 8.23 10.87
N ARG A 34 -20.16 9.45 11.25
CA ARG A 34 -21.54 9.91 11.36
C ARG A 34 -22.01 10.75 10.17
N GLU A 35 -21.11 11.15 9.26
CA GLU A 35 -21.52 11.85 8.03
C GLU A 35 -21.90 10.84 6.93
N PRO A 36 -23.00 11.10 6.20
CA PRO A 36 -23.60 10.11 5.32
C PRO A 36 -22.69 9.81 4.12
N LEU A 37 -22.65 8.52 3.77
CA LEU A 37 -22.21 8.02 2.48
C LEU A 37 -22.96 8.79 1.39
N LEU A 38 -22.25 9.43 0.46
CA LEU A 38 -22.87 9.82 -0.79
C LEU A 38 -23.47 8.55 -1.42
N PRO A 39 -24.71 8.59 -1.94
CA PRO A 39 -25.35 7.42 -2.54
C PRO A 39 -24.43 6.75 -3.54
N THR A 40 -24.41 5.41 -3.59
CA THR A 40 -23.62 4.67 -4.58
C THR A 40 -23.94 5.16 -6.00
N GLY A 41 -22.91 5.42 -6.81
CA GLY A 41 -23.05 5.98 -8.15
C GLY A 41 -23.01 7.51 -8.21
N THR A 42 -22.86 8.20 -7.08
CA THR A 42 -22.62 9.65 -7.07
C THR A 42 -21.27 9.96 -7.72
N ILE A 43 -21.26 10.97 -8.58
CA ILE A 43 -20.08 11.41 -9.32
C ILE A 43 -19.58 12.73 -8.72
N THR A 44 -18.30 12.75 -8.37
CA THR A 44 -17.58 13.94 -7.87
C THR A 44 -16.26 14.12 -8.63
N PRO A 45 -15.66 15.32 -8.61
CA PRO A 45 -14.35 15.52 -9.23
C PRO A 45 -13.24 14.84 -8.43
N CYS A 46 -12.40 14.08 -9.12
CA CYS A 46 -11.20 13.44 -8.58
C CYS A 46 -10.14 14.50 -8.23
N GLN A 47 -9.75 14.53 -6.97
CA GLN A 47 -8.75 15.49 -6.46
C GLN A 47 -7.31 15.21 -6.94
N VAL A 48 -7.07 14.04 -7.56
CA VAL A 48 -5.73 13.64 -8.06
C VAL A 48 -5.52 14.01 -9.52
N CYS A 49 -6.53 13.81 -10.38
CA CYS A 49 -6.38 13.99 -11.83
C CYS A 49 -7.49 14.83 -12.50
N GLY A 50 -8.43 15.36 -11.72
CA GLY A 50 -9.58 16.12 -12.23
C GLY A 50 -10.62 15.28 -12.99
N GLY A 51 -10.45 13.96 -13.08
CA GLY A 51 -11.42 13.05 -13.70
C GLY A 51 -12.64 12.77 -12.81
N GLU A 52 -13.48 11.85 -13.21
CA GLU A 52 -14.68 11.47 -12.44
C GLU A 52 -14.33 10.45 -11.34
N MET A 53 -14.83 10.71 -10.15
CA MET A 53 -14.75 9.83 -8.99
C MET A 53 -16.16 9.35 -8.66
N VAL A 54 -16.36 8.03 -8.69
CA VAL A 54 -17.68 7.40 -8.56
C VAL A 54 -17.74 6.65 -7.23
N THR A 55 -18.77 6.91 -6.43
CA THR A 55 -18.98 6.25 -5.14
C THR A 55 -19.40 4.79 -5.34
N THR A 56 -18.89 3.88 -4.51
CA THR A 56 -19.12 2.44 -4.60
C THR A 56 -18.89 1.74 -3.26
N ASN A 57 -19.62 0.64 -3.05
CA ASN A 57 -19.48 -0.22 -1.86
C ASN A 57 -18.70 -1.51 -2.19
N ASN A 58 -17.96 -1.52 -3.30
CA ASN A 58 -17.22 -2.69 -3.76
C ASN A 58 -15.71 -2.43 -3.85
N LEU A 59 -15.20 -1.49 -3.05
CA LEU A 59 -13.76 -1.27 -2.99
C LEU A 59 -13.09 -2.42 -2.25
N LYS A 60 -11.82 -2.64 -2.60
CA LYS A 60 -10.96 -3.61 -1.94
C LYS A 60 -9.75 -2.90 -1.35
N LYS A 61 -9.22 -3.42 -0.26
CA LYS A 61 -7.94 -3.00 0.32
C LYS A 61 -7.15 -4.23 0.72
N ALA A 62 -5.99 -4.39 0.10
CA ALA A 62 -5.00 -5.36 0.55
C ALA A 62 -4.19 -4.75 1.70
N ILE A 63 -4.11 -5.46 2.81
CA ILE A 63 -3.36 -5.10 4.01
C ILE A 63 -2.39 -6.25 4.27
N ALA A 64 -1.09 -5.95 4.30
CA ALA A 64 -0.11 -6.93 4.73
C ALA A 64 -0.15 -7.10 6.24
N VAL A 65 0.04 -8.34 6.68
CA VAL A 65 0.18 -8.71 8.09
C VAL A 65 1.42 -9.61 8.26
N PRO A 66 1.97 -9.74 9.48
CA PRO A 66 3.20 -10.50 9.72
C PRO A 66 3.21 -11.94 9.16
N MET A 67 2.05 -12.60 9.02
CA MET A 67 1.95 -13.97 8.49
C MET A 67 1.18 -14.10 7.17
N GLY A 68 0.85 -12.99 6.49
CA GLY A 68 0.09 -13.11 5.24
C GLY A 68 -0.47 -11.79 4.72
N LEU A 69 -1.57 -11.92 3.98
CA LEU A 69 -2.31 -10.82 3.38
C LEU A 69 -3.76 -10.91 3.82
N VAL A 70 -4.30 -9.82 4.35
CA VAL A 70 -5.73 -9.66 4.56
C VAL A 70 -6.26 -8.80 3.41
N ILE A 71 -7.23 -9.32 2.67
CA ILE A 71 -7.93 -8.56 1.64
C ILE A 71 -9.30 -8.18 2.20
N LEU A 72 -9.46 -6.92 2.56
CA LEU A 72 -10.78 -6.35 2.86
C LEU A 72 -11.51 -6.11 1.55
N VAL A 73 -12.75 -6.58 1.45
CA VAL A 73 -13.62 -6.45 0.28
C VAL A 73 -14.94 -5.79 0.68
N GLY A 74 -15.66 -5.24 -0.30
CA GLY A 74 -16.96 -4.60 -0.01
C GLY A 74 -16.84 -3.28 0.76
N LEU A 75 -15.70 -2.60 0.62
CA LEU A 75 -15.46 -1.35 1.34
C LEU A 75 -16.21 -0.18 0.68
N PRO A 76 -16.91 0.65 1.46
CA PRO A 76 -17.51 1.90 0.97
C PRO A 76 -16.45 2.98 0.71
N GLY A 77 -16.66 3.75 -0.36
CA GLY A 77 -15.83 4.89 -0.73
C GLY A 77 -16.12 5.35 -2.16
N ALA A 78 -15.12 5.95 -2.80
CA ALA A 78 -15.17 6.32 -4.21
C ALA A 78 -13.88 5.98 -4.95
N GLN A 79 -14.00 5.62 -6.23
CA GLN A 79 -12.85 5.35 -7.10
C GLN A 79 -12.90 6.21 -8.35
N CYS A 80 -11.74 6.76 -8.73
CA CYS A 80 -11.60 7.47 -9.99
C CYS A 80 -11.61 6.49 -11.17
N THR A 81 -12.48 6.73 -12.14
CA THR A 81 -12.56 5.92 -13.37
C THR A 81 -11.33 6.11 -14.27
N ARG A 82 -10.64 7.26 -14.15
CA ARG A 82 -9.46 7.62 -14.95
C ARG A 82 -8.14 7.16 -14.34
N CYS A 83 -7.77 7.66 -13.16
CA CYS A 83 -6.46 7.38 -12.54
C CYS A 83 -6.49 6.26 -11.48
N ARG A 84 -7.66 5.65 -11.24
CA ARG A 84 -7.87 4.57 -10.25
C ARG A 84 -7.59 4.96 -8.79
N SER A 85 -7.35 6.24 -8.49
CA SER A 85 -7.24 6.72 -7.10
C SER A 85 -8.49 6.37 -6.31
N VAL A 86 -8.33 5.99 -5.04
CA VAL A 86 -9.42 5.58 -4.16
C VAL A 86 -9.50 6.53 -2.97
N ALA A 87 -10.72 6.94 -2.61
CA ALA A 87 -11.02 7.60 -1.34
C ALA A 87 -11.94 6.66 -0.54
N TYR A 88 -11.53 6.26 0.66
CA TYR A 88 -12.33 5.39 1.52
C TYR A 88 -13.17 6.23 2.48
N ASP A 89 -14.41 5.78 2.73
CA ASP A 89 -15.27 6.44 3.70
C ASP A 89 -14.81 6.13 5.13
N ALA A 90 -15.27 6.92 6.10
CA ALA A 90 -14.87 6.79 7.50
C ALA A 90 -15.08 5.37 8.06
N GLY A 91 -16.20 4.70 7.72
CA GLY A 91 -16.44 3.31 8.10
C GLY A 91 -15.42 2.32 7.51
N ALA A 92 -15.06 2.50 6.23
CA ALA A 92 -14.02 1.70 5.58
C ALA A 92 -12.64 1.97 6.19
N LEU A 93 -12.33 3.24 6.48
CA LEU A 93 -11.08 3.63 7.13
C LEU A 93 -10.94 3.02 8.52
N ALA A 94 -12.01 2.97 9.33
CA ALA A 94 -11.99 2.31 10.63
C ALA A 94 -11.63 0.82 10.52
N MET A 95 -12.28 0.09 9.59
CA MET A 95 -11.98 -1.31 9.32
C MET A 95 -10.53 -1.49 8.83
N ILE A 96 -10.04 -0.61 7.97
CA ILE A 96 -8.65 -0.62 7.52
C ILE A 96 -7.71 -0.42 8.70
N LEU A 97 -7.94 0.58 9.56
CA LEU A 97 -7.09 0.92 10.69
C LEU A 97 -7.04 -0.16 11.78
N GLU A 98 -8.11 -0.91 11.96
CA GLU A 98 -8.16 -2.08 12.86
C GLU A 98 -7.16 -3.15 12.40
N HIS A 99 -7.17 -3.46 11.10
CA HIS A 99 -6.30 -4.49 10.50
C HIS A 99 -4.87 -3.99 10.25
N SER A 100 -4.69 -2.68 10.06
CA SER A 100 -3.39 -2.02 9.85
C SER A 100 -2.60 -1.83 11.15
N GLY A 101 -3.18 -2.12 12.31
CA GLY A 101 -2.53 -1.96 13.62
C GLY A 101 -1.49 -3.04 13.93
N SER A 102 -1.38 -4.07 13.10
CA SER A 102 -0.29 -5.04 13.20
C SER A 102 0.93 -4.47 12.48
N GLU A 103 2.01 -4.26 13.24
CA GLU A 103 3.25 -3.66 12.76
C GLU A 103 3.80 -4.49 11.60
N ILE A 104 3.70 -3.96 10.37
CA ILE A 104 4.27 -4.60 9.20
C ILE A 104 5.78 -4.37 9.27
N VAL A 105 6.51 -5.37 9.75
CA VAL A 105 7.97 -5.39 9.64
C VAL A 105 8.29 -5.87 8.22
N ALA A 106 8.37 -4.94 7.28
CA ALA A 106 8.92 -5.20 5.95
C ALA A 106 10.16 -4.34 5.76
N ASP A 107 11.27 -4.97 5.38
CA ASP A 107 12.52 -4.27 5.08
C ASP A 107 12.43 -3.46 3.78
N TYR A 108 11.55 -3.86 2.85
CA TYR A 108 11.37 -3.16 1.58
C TYR A 108 10.02 -3.46 0.90
N GLU A 109 9.40 -2.44 0.28
CA GLU A 109 8.28 -2.59 -0.68
C GLU A 109 8.81 -2.39 -2.10
N THR A 110 8.43 -3.27 -3.03
CA THR A 110 8.88 -3.21 -4.41
C THR A 110 7.75 -3.51 -5.40
N ARG A 111 7.93 -3.09 -6.65
CA ARG A 111 7.05 -3.48 -7.74
C ARG A 111 7.48 -4.81 -8.35
N VAL A 112 6.50 -5.65 -8.64
CA VAL A 112 6.67 -6.92 -9.33
C VAL A 112 6.00 -6.88 -10.70
N THR A 113 6.49 -7.71 -11.60
CA THR A 113 5.86 -7.98 -12.89
C THR A 113 5.54 -9.47 -12.92
N ARG A 114 4.29 -9.81 -13.21
CA ARG A 114 3.90 -11.19 -13.53
C ARG A 114 4.05 -11.37 -15.03
N ALA A 115 4.97 -12.22 -15.47
CA ALA A 115 4.98 -12.61 -16.87
C ALA A 115 3.91 -13.69 -17.08
N SER A 116 3.06 -13.50 -18.09
CA SER A 116 2.15 -14.53 -18.60
C SER A 116 2.51 -14.82 -20.06
N GLY A 117 2.52 -16.11 -20.43
CA GLY A 117 3.07 -16.60 -21.71
C GLY A 117 4.13 -17.69 -21.49
N ASN A 118 5.24 -17.64 -22.24
CA ASN A 118 6.31 -18.65 -22.25
C ASN A 118 7.21 -18.67 -21.00
N THR A 119 7.06 -17.72 -20.07
CA THR A 119 7.81 -17.66 -18.81
C THR A 119 6.84 -17.42 -17.66
N LEU A 120 6.62 -18.46 -16.86
CA LEU A 120 5.85 -18.39 -15.63
C LEU A 120 6.76 -17.91 -14.51
N GLY A 121 6.51 -16.70 -13.99
CA GLY A 121 7.31 -16.16 -12.90
C GLY A 121 6.84 -14.79 -12.40
N THR A 122 7.17 -14.50 -11.14
CA THR A 122 7.09 -13.16 -10.57
C THR A 122 8.49 -12.54 -10.57
N TYR A 123 8.63 -11.39 -11.21
CA TYR A 123 9.91 -10.70 -11.37
C TYR A 123 9.91 -9.39 -10.60
N PHE A 124 10.90 -9.19 -9.73
CA PHE A 124 11.10 -7.93 -9.04
C PHE A 124 11.72 -6.91 -9.99
N LYS A 125 11.16 -5.70 -10.06
CA LYS A 125 11.70 -4.63 -10.91
C LYS A 125 12.99 -4.02 -10.36
N ALA A 126 13.26 -4.21 -9.06
CA ALA A 126 14.46 -3.73 -8.39
C ALA A 126 15.47 -4.86 -8.16
N ASP A 127 16.76 -4.53 -8.18
CA ASP A 127 17.84 -5.44 -7.75
C ASP A 127 17.82 -5.57 -6.22
N LEU A 128 17.15 -6.61 -5.74
CA LEU A 128 16.93 -6.83 -4.31
C LEU A 128 18.22 -7.09 -3.55
N SER A 129 19.20 -7.76 -4.18
CA SER A 129 20.49 -8.07 -3.54
C SER A 129 21.23 -6.79 -3.13
N ARG A 130 21.21 -5.80 -4.02
CA ARG A 130 21.84 -4.50 -3.80
C ARG A 130 21.03 -3.62 -2.85
N VAL A 131 19.71 -3.58 -3.02
CA VAL A 131 18.84 -2.71 -2.21
C VAL A 131 18.80 -3.18 -0.75
N LEU A 132 18.67 -4.49 -0.53
CA LEU A 132 18.62 -5.09 0.80
C LEU A 132 20.01 -5.41 1.39
N ARG A 133 21.08 -5.18 0.62
CA ARG A 133 22.47 -5.46 1.00
C ARG A 133 22.67 -6.90 1.44
N LEU A 134 22.12 -7.85 0.67
CA LEU A 134 22.22 -9.27 0.97
C LEU A 134 23.66 -9.76 0.76
N SER A 135 24.16 -10.54 1.71
CA SER A 135 25.48 -11.17 1.65
C SER A 135 25.43 -12.63 1.15
N GLY A 136 24.21 -13.18 1.00
CA GLY A 136 23.95 -14.51 0.43
C GLY A 136 23.69 -15.60 1.47
N LYS A 137 23.65 -15.26 2.77
CA LYS A 137 23.31 -16.19 3.86
C LYS A 137 21.91 -15.96 4.43
N GLU A 138 21.33 -14.82 4.10
CA GLU A 138 20.03 -14.38 4.57
C GLU A 138 18.90 -15.12 3.82
N LYS A 139 17.75 -15.30 4.47
CA LYS A 139 16.52 -15.75 3.80
C LYS A 139 15.66 -14.54 3.47
N LEU A 140 15.18 -14.51 2.22
CA LEU A 140 14.28 -13.48 1.76
C LEU A 140 12.84 -14.03 1.76
N HIS A 141 12.02 -13.52 2.67
CA HIS A 141 10.58 -13.75 2.67
C HIS A 141 9.92 -12.65 1.84
N TRP A 142 9.02 -13.03 0.94
CA TRP A 142 8.34 -12.06 0.09
C TRP A 142 6.85 -12.36 -0.01
N LYS A 143 6.05 -11.30 -0.06
CA LYS A 143 4.58 -11.37 -0.07
C LYS A 143 4.05 -10.43 -1.13
N VAL A 144 3.31 -10.97 -2.10
CA VAL A 144 2.63 -10.15 -3.11
C VAL A 144 1.41 -9.50 -2.47
N LEU A 145 1.33 -8.17 -2.53
CA LEU A 145 0.21 -7.39 -2.01
C LEU A 145 -0.96 -7.31 -2.99
N ASP A 146 -0.67 -7.09 -4.27
CA ASP A 146 -1.67 -6.92 -5.32
C ASP A 146 -1.12 -7.34 -6.69
N GLU A 147 -1.60 -6.74 -7.79
CA GLU A 147 -1.20 -7.14 -9.13
C GLU A 147 0.28 -6.86 -9.42
N ASP A 148 0.82 -5.77 -8.85
CA ASP A 148 2.14 -5.27 -9.19
C ASP A 148 3.00 -4.87 -7.99
N ARG A 149 2.59 -5.13 -6.74
CA ARG A 149 3.38 -4.81 -5.54
C ARG A 149 3.66 -6.03 -4.67
N ALA A 150 4.83 -6.02 -4.03
CA ALA A 150 5.25 -7.02 -3.05
C ALA A 150 6.04 -6.40 -1.89
N LEU A 151 5.89 -6.97 -0.71
CA LEU A 151 6.73 -6.70 0.46
C LEU A 151 7.81 -7.74 0.61
N LEU A 152 8.93 -7.31 1.16
CA LEU A 152 10.14 -8.09 1.37
C LEU A 152 10.61 -7.96 2.80
N GLU A 153 11.00 -9.09 3.38
CA GLU A 153 11.52 -9.23 4.73
C GLU A 153 12.76 -10.13 4.69
N VAL A 154 13.81 -9.73 5.40
CA VAL A 154 15.13 -10.35 5.40
C VAL A 154 15.38 -10.96 6.78
N GLU A 155 15.39 -12.28 6.85
CA GLU A 155 15.85 -13.03 8.02
C GLU A 155 17.36 -13.20 7.91
N ARG A 156 18.11 -12.62 8.86
CA ARG A 156 19.59 -12.61 8.88
C ARG A 156 20.16 -13.66 9.81
#